data_AF-A0A0N8GD30-F1
#
_entry.id   AF-A0A0N8GD30-F1
#
_cell.length_a   1.000
_cell.length_b   1.000
_cell.length_c   1.000
_cell.angle_alpha   90.00
_cell.angle_beta   90.00
_cell.angle_gamma   90.00
#
_symmetry.space_group_name_H-M   'P 1'
#
loop_
_entity.id
_entity.type
_entity.pdbx_description
1 polymer ?
#
loop_
_entity_poly.entity_id
_entity_poly.type
_entity_poly.pdbx_seq_one_letter_code
_entity_poly.pdbx_strand_id
1 'polypeptide(L)'
;MMRQTVLAIALACTIGAAAAQVAAPPPPPAPNGPIGGTPTPPTPVAATPVSVSGTVERFLLNPNGEVDGLWLRDGTQVGFPPHLSSEVKAAVRAGDSVVVVGFRLGNLPLLQVSSIRSGRSGREVVDRPPTFGATPPPPTPGQLTPLQSDGTIQRLVYGPAGEVNGALVSDGTVVRMPPHLALQFTDLLRVGAPLSASGFGVATPDGRAIEATQ
;
A
#
# COMPACT_ATOMS: atom_id res chain seq x y z
N MET A 1 14.15 -89.88 17.44
CA MET A 1 14.07 -88.70 16.55
C MET A 1 15.16 -88.87 15.49
N MET A 2 14.76 -89.28 14.29
CA MET A 2 15.60 -89.90 13.27
C MET A 2 16.22 -88.89 12.30
N ARG A 3 17.55 -88.99 12.16
CA ARG A 3 18.38 -88.90 10.95
C ARG A 3 17.74 -88.24 9.72
N GLN A 4 18.31 -87.11 9.29
CA GLN A 4 18.22 -86.67 7.90
C GLN A 4 19.62 -86.54 7.27
N THR A 5 19.67 -87.15 6.10
CA THR A 5 20.79 -87.53 5.24
C THR A 5 21.26 -86.40 4.35
N VAL A 6 22.57 -86.44 4.07
CA VAL A 6 23.33 -85.64 3.10
C VAL A 6 23.06 -86.12 1.66
N LEU A 7 22.91 -85.18 0.70
CA LEU A 7 23.39 -85.19 -0.71
C LEU A 7 22.69 -84.01 -1.44
N ALA A 8 23.24 -83.27 -2.41
CA ALA A 8 24.44 -83.44 -3.22
C ALA A 8 24.96 -82.06 -3.68
N ILE A 9 26.27 -82.02 -3.89
CA ILE A 9 27.05 -80.91 -4.44
C ILE A 9 26.95 -80.95 -5.96
N ALA A 10 26.71 -79.80 -6.60
CA ALA A 10 27.10 -79.57 -7.98
C ALA A 10 27.75 -78.18 -8.08
N LEU A 11 29.08 -78.22 -8.15
CA LEU A 11 29.99 -77.11 -8.33
C LEU A 11 30.05 -76.78 -9.82
N ALA A 12 29.74 -75.54 -10.21
CA ALA A 12 30.09 -75.01 -11.53
C ALA A 12 30.78 -73.66 -11.35
N CYS A 13 32.10 -73.69 -11.40
CA CYS A 13 32.95 -72.51 -11.52
C CYS A 13 32.78 -71.89 -12.91
N THR A 14 32.34 -70.65 -12.98
CA THR A 14 32.57 -69.78 -14.15
C THR A 14 33.41 -68.58 -13.73
N ILE A 15 34.56 -68.49 -14.37
CA ILE A 15 35.61 -67.50 -14.19
C ILE A 15 35.21 -66.21 -14.92
N GLY A 16 35.33 -65.09 -14.21
CA GLY A 16 35.88 -63.81 -14.67
C GLY A 16 35.33 -63.14 -15.94
N ALA A 17 34.71 -61.97 -15.75
CA ALA A 17 35.24 -60.70 -16.24
C ALA A 17 34.40 -59.55 -15.65
N ALA A 18 34.82 -59.03 -14.50
CA ALA A 18 34.31 -57.76 -13.99
C ALA A 18 34.92 -56.63 -14.83
N ALA A 19 34.23 -56.23 -15.90
CA ALA A 19 34.47 -54.93 -16.48
C ALA A 19 33.95 -53.89 -15.48
N ALA A 20 34.85 -53.37 -14.64
CA ALA A 20 34.62 -52.15 -13.88
C ALA A 20 34.33 -51.03 -14.88
N GLN A 21 33.05 -50.77 -15.15
CA GLN A 21 32.65 -49.52 -15.78
C GLN A 21 32.95 -48.41 -14.77
N VAL A 22 34.09 -47.74 -14.95
CA VAL A 22 34.35 -46.45 -14.33
C VAL A 22 33.26 -45.52 -14.86
N ALA A 23 32.26 -45.24 -14.02
CA ALA A 23 31.27 -44.22 -14.31
C ALA A 23 32.01 -42.91 -14.59
N ALA A 24 31.77 -42.31 -15.75
CA ALA A 24 32.32 -41.01 -16.08
C ALA A 24 31.89 -39.99 -15.01
N PRO A 25 32.77 -39.06 -14.58
CA PRO A 25 32.39 -38.01 -13.65
C PRO A 25 31.25 -37.18 -14.26
N PRO A 26 30.28 -36.73 -13.44
CA PRO A 26 29.21 -35.86 -13.92
C PRO A 26 29.81 -34.58 -14.52
N PRO A 27 29.20 -34.02 -15.59
CA PRO A 27 29.67 -32.78 -16.19
C PRO A 27 29.64 -31.65 -15.14
N PRO A 28 30.59 -30.71 -15.18
CA PRO A 28 30.60 -29.57 -14.27
C PRO A 28 29.31 -28.75 -14.45
N PRO A 29 28.75 -28.19 -13.36
CA PRO A 29 27.61 -27.29 -13.45
C PRO A 29 27.96 -26.11 -14.35
N ALA A 30 27.04 -25.75 -15.25
CA ALA A 30 27.19 -24.60 -16.13
C ALA A 30 27.44 -23.32 -15.32
N PRO A 31 28.22 -22.35 -15.85
CA PRO A 31 28.44 -21.08 -15.17
C PRO A 31 27.09 -20.41 -14.90
N ASN A 32 26.84 -20.05 -13.64
CA ASN A 32 25.70 -19.24 -13.25
C ASN A 32 25.65 -18.01 -14.15
N GLY A 33 24.60 -17.91 -14.98
CA GLY A 33 24.30 -16.68 -15.71
C GLY A 33 24.12 -15.51 -14.74
N PRO A 34 24.33 -14.27 -15.19
CA PRO A 34 24.27 -13.11 -14.31
C PRO A 34 22.90 -13.04 -13.61
N ILE A 35 22.91 -13.13 -12.28
CA ILE A 35 21.79 -12.77 -11.41
C ILE A 35 21.66 -11.25 -11.52
N GLY A 36 20.89 -10.82 -12.51
CA GLY A 36 20.68 -9.42 -12.85
C GLY A 36 19.29 -9.22 -13.42
N GLY A 37 18.28 -9.81 -12.77
CA GLY A 37 16.91 -9.36 -12.97
C GLY A 37 16.83 -7.96 -12.39
N THR A 38 16.82 -6.94 -13.24
CA THR A 38 16.29 -5.63 -12.82
C THR A 38 14.92 -5.89 -12.20
N PRO A 39 14.59 -5.32 -11.02
CA PRO A 39 13.24 -5.43 -10.49
C PRO A 39 12.30 -4.91 -11.57
N THR A 40 11.45 -5.79 -12.10
CA THR A 40 10.38 -5.39 -13.00
C THR A 40 9.63 -4.26 -12.31
N PRO A 41 9.50 -3.08 -12.96
CA PRO A 41 8.69 -2.01 -12.39
C PRO A 41 7.31 -2.58 -12.03
N PRO A 42 6.73 -2.21 -10.87
CA PRO A 42 5.38 -2.62 -10.55
C PRO A 42 4.46 -2.24 -11.71
N THR A 43 3.61 -3.18 -12.14
CA THR A 43 2.67 -2.95 -13.24
C THR A 43 1.86 -1.69 -12.93
N PRO A 44 1.83 -0.67 -13.81
CA PRO A 44 1.06 0.53 -13.56
C PRO A 44 -0.41 0.14 -13.32
N VAL A 45 -0.96 0.52 -12.18
CA VAL A 45 -2.38 0.32 -11.92
C VAL A 45 -3.15 1.17 -12.92
N ALA A 46 -4.08 0.57 -13.67
CA ALA A 46 -4.80 1.28 -14.72
C ALA A 46 -5.60 2.46 -14.15
N ALA A 47 -5.39 3.66 -14.70
CA ALA A 47 -6.13 4.86 -14.33
C ALA A 47 -7.29 5.08 -15.32
N THR A 48 -8.53 5.03 -14.84
CA THR A 48 -9.74 5.20 -15.66
C THR A 48 -10.42 6.54 -15.34
N PRO A 49 -10.67 7.42 -16.31
CA PRO A 49 -11.38 8.67 -16.05
C PRO A 49 -12.83 8.36 -15.64
N VAL A 50 -13.28 8.96 -14.54
CA VAL A 50 -14.62 8.77 -13.99
C VAL A 50 -15.18 10.07 -13.43
N SER A 51 -16.50 10.15 -13.35
CA SER A 51 -17.24 11.18 -12.61
C SER A 51 -18.10 10.50 -11.56
N VAL A 52 -17.89 10.86 -10.29
CA VAL A 52 -18.55 10.24 -9.13
C VAL A 52 -19.23 11.32 -8.31
N SER A 53 -20.51 11.11 -8.01
CA SER A 53 -21.26 11.94 -7.08
C SER A 53 -21.36 11.23 -5.74
N GLY A 54 -21.16 11.93 -4.63
CA GLY A 54 -21.28 11.36 -3.30
C GLY A 54 -21.38 12.40 -2.20
N THR A 55 -21.59 11.95 -0.97
CA THR A 55 -21.61 12.81 0.21
C THR A 55 -20.28 12.70 0.94
N VAL A 56 -19.65 13.84 1.22
CA VAL A 56 -18.43 13.89 2.03
C VAL A 56 -18.75 13.39 3.42
N GLU A 57 -18.03 12.36 3.86
CA GLU A 57 -18.10 11.87 5.23
C GLU A 57 -17.16 12.69 6.12
N ARG A 58 -15.88 12.79 5.72
CA ARG A 58 -14.86 13.52 6.45
C ARG A 58 -13.64 13.80 5.57
N PHE A 59 -12.79 14.71 6.03
CA PHE A 59 -11.49 15.00 5.40
C PHE A 59 -10.42 13.98 5.81
N LEU A 60 -9.45 13.75 4.92
CA LEU A 60 -8.17 13.12 5.22
C LEU A 60 -7.16 14.22 5.51
N LEU A 61 -6.55 14.15 6.70
CA LEU A 61 -5.50 15.06 7.11
C LEU A 61 -4.14 14.41 6.86
N ASN A 62 -3.18 15.18 6.38
CA ASN A 62 -1.78 14.77 6.34
C ASN A 62 -1.07 15.17 7.66
N PRO A 63 0.09 14.56 7.98
CA PRO A 63 0.84 14.90 9.19
C PRO A 63 1.23 16.38 9.29
N ASN A 64 1.30 17.10 8.16
CA ASN A 64 1.58 18.54 8.12
C ASN A 64 0.37 19.42 8.49
N GLY A 65 -0.82 18.85 8.67
CA GLY A 65 -2.05 19.58 9.00
C GLY A 65 -2.81 20.12 7.80
N GLU A 66 -2.47 19.67 6.61
CA GLU A 66 -3.19 19.98 5.39
C GLU A 66 -4.15 18.83 5.05
N VAL A 67 -5.24 19.18 4.38
CA VAL A 67 -6.15 18.18 3.82
C VAL A 67 -5.64 17.80 2.45
N ASP A 68 -5.40 16.52 2.23
CA ASP A 68 -4.95 15.93 0.95
C ASP A 68 -5.94 14.89 0.42
N GLY A 69 -7.11 14.80 1.04
CA GLY A 69 -8.17 13.93 0.58
C GLY A 69 -9.47 14.11 1.34
N LEU A 70 -10.48 13.37 0.89
CA LEU A 70 -11.73 13.19 1.59
C LEU A 70 -12.24 11.76 1.44
N TRP A 71 -12.96 11.27 2.43
CA TRP A 71 -13.76 10.06 2.28
C TRP A 71 -15.19 10.44 1.94
N LEU A 72 -15.77 9.73 0.98
CA LEU A 72 -17.21 9.73 0.74
C LEU A 72 -17.88 8.68 1.63
N ARG A 73 -19.17 8.86 1.90
CA ARG A 73 -19.96 7.95 2.75
C ARG A 73 -20.06 6.52 2.23
N ASP A 74 -19.80 6.30 0.94
CA ASP A 74 -19.75 4.98 0.33
C ASP A 74 -18.41 4.24 0.57
N GLY A 75 -17.46 4.89 1.26
CA GLY A 75 -16.13 4.36 1.52
C GLY A 75 -15.06 4.76 0.48
N THR A 76 -15.44 5.48 -0.58
CA THR A 76 -14.48 5.95 -1.60
C THR A 76 -13.54 6.98 -0.99
N GLN A 77 -12.24 6.74 -1.09
CA GLN A 77 -11.19 7.72 -0.84
C GLN A 77 -10.99 8.57 -2.10
N VAL A 78 -11.09 9.87 -1.92
CA VAL A 78 -10.83 10.87 -2.95
C VAL A 78 -9.53 11.57 -2.57
N GLY A 79 -8.45 11.30 -3.31
CA GLY A 79 -7.13 11.89 -3.09
C GLY A 79 -6.90 13.11 -3.97
N PHE A 80 -6.28 14.14 -3.41
CA PHE A 80 -5.88 15.33 -4.14
C PHE A 80 -4.56 15.91 -3.59
N PRO A 81 -3.82 16.69 -4.39
CA PRO A 81 -2.59 17.29 -3.92
C PRO A 81 -2.80 18.25 -2.72
N PRO A 82 -1.85 18.32 -1.77
CA PRO A 82 -1.97 19.19 -0.60
C PRO A 82 -2.19 20.67 -0.91
N HIS A 83 -1.73 21.18 -2.06
CA HIS A 83 -1.94 22.58 -2.46
C HIS A 83 -3.42 22.94 -2.63
N LEU A 84 -4.31 21.96 -2.84
CA LEU A 84 -5.76 22.19 -2.92
C LEU A 84 -6.44 22.24 -1.55
N SER A 85 -5.72 21.94 -0.45
CA SER A 85 -6.25 21.89 0.92
C SER A 85 -7.11 23.12 1.27
N SER A 86 -6.58 24.33 1.06
CA SER A 86 -7.25 25.57 1.43
C SER A 86 -8.52 25.83 0.60
N GLU A 87 -8.43 25.61 -0.72
CA GLU A 87 -9.57 25.81 -1.63
C GLU A 87 -10.69 24.79 -1.37
N VAL A 88 -10.34 23.52 -1.14
CA VAL A 88 -11.31 22.46 -0.82
C VAL A 88 -12.00 22.73 0.50
N LYS A 89 -11.26 23.07 1.56
CA LYS A 89 -11.84 23.42 2.88
C LYS A 89 -12.75 24.63 2.82
N ALA A 90 -12.48 25.59 1.93
CA ALA A 90 -13.34 26.75 1.72
C ALA A 90 -14.63 26.41 0.95
N ALA A 91 -14.59 25.42 0.05
CA ALA A 91 -15.69 25.09 -0.86
C ALA A 91 -16.62 23.97 -0.34
N VAL A 92 -16.10 23.06 0.47
CA VAL A 92 -16.73 21.79 0.84
C VAL A 92 -16.69 21.60 2.37
N ARG A 93 -17.69 20.93 2.93
CA ARG A 93 -17.71 20.50 4.34
C ARG A 93 -18.13 19.03 4.46
N ALA A 94 -17.83 18.41 5.59
CA ALA A 94 -18.42 17.12 5.95
C ALA A 94 -19.96 17.22 5.90
N GLY A 95 -20.60 16.22 5.28
CA GLY A 95 -22.04 16.17 5.01
C GLY A 95 -22.46 16.81 3.68
N ASP A 96 -21.59 17.51 2.97
CA ASP A 96 -21.94 18.10 1.67
C ASP A 96 -21.98 17.04 0.56
N SER A 97 -22.90 17.24 -0.38
CA SER A 97 -22.86 16.50 -1.64
C SER A 97 -21.82 17.13 -2.57
N VAL A 98 -21.01 16.31 -3.22
CA VAL A 98 -19.96 16.72 -4.16
C VAL A 98 -20.03 15.89 -5.42
N VAL A 99 -19.62 16.49 -6.54
CA VAL A 99 -19.33 15.80 -7.79
C VAL A 99 -17.83 15.87 -8.01
N VAL A 100 -17.18 14.71 -8.07
CA VAL A 100 -15.74 14.57 -8.24
C VAL A 100 -15.47 14.01 -9.63
N VAL A 101 -14.69 14.74 -10.40
CA VAL A 101 -14.14 14.27 -11.68
C VAL A 101 -12.67 13.95 -11.47
N GLY A 102 -12.22 12.83 -12.02
CA GLY A 102 -10.85 12.38 -11.83
C GLY A 102 -10.57 11.01 -12.41
N PHE A 103 -9.57 10.33 -11.86
CA PHE A 103 -9.11 9.03 -12.31
C PHE A 103 -9.24 7.98 -11.19
N ARG A 104 -10.01 6.92 -11.43
CA ARG A 104 -10.07 5.77 -10.54
C ARG A 104 -8.87 4.86 -10.83
N LEU A 105 -8.21 4.42 -9.77
CA LEU A 105 -7.02 3.59 -9.88
C LEU A 105 -7.37 2.10 -9.68
N GLY A 106 -7.39 1.36 -10.79
CA GLY A 106 -7.77 -0.05 -10.80
C GLY A 106 -9.16 -0.28 -10.21
N ASN A 107 -9.27 -1.29 -9.35
CA ASN A 107 -10.50 -1.60 -8.61
C ASN A 107 -10.47 -1.09 -7.16
N LEU A 108 -9.49 -0.25 -6.81
CA LEU A 108 -9.38 0.30 -5.46
C LEU A 108 -10.50 1.33 -5.24
N PRO A 109 -10.94 1.51 -3.98
CA PRO A 109 -11.84 2.61 -3.61
C PRO A 109 -11.04 3.93 -3.55
N LEU A 110 -10.21 4.21 -4.56
CA LEU A 110 -9.35 5.38 -4.67
C LEU A 110 -9.64 6.13 -5.98
N LEU A 111 -9.94 7.41 -5.84
CA LEU A 111 -10.17 8.35 -6.92
C LEU A 111 -9.18 9.52 -6.79
N GLN A 112 -8.30 9.71 -7.78
CA GLN A 112 -7.43 10.88 -7.87
C GLN A 112 -8.16 12.02 -8.56
N VAL A 113 -8.26 13.17 -7.91
CA VAL A 113 -9.07 14.29 -8.37
C VAL A 113 -8.42 15.07 -9.51
N SER A 114 -9.24 15.46 -10.49
CA SER A 114 -8.97 16.57 -11.40
C SER A 114 -9.86 17.78 -11.12
N SER A 115 -11.12 17.58 -10.71
CA SER A 115 -11.96 18.65 -10.17
C SER A 115 -12.98 18.16 -9.13
N ILE A 116 -13.32 19.03 -8.19
CA ILE A 116 -14.35 18.80 -7.17
C ILE A 116 -15.34 19.95 -7.24
N ARG A 117 -16.61 19.64 -7.51
CA ARG A 117 -17.70 20.60 -7.46
C ARG A 117 -18.54 20.39 -6.20
N SER A 118 -18.67 21.45 -5.42
CA SER A 118 -19.56 21.48 -4.25
C SER A 118 -21.02 21.55 -4.69
N GLY A 119 -21.84 20.60 -4.26
CA GLY A 119 -23.28 20.63 -4.47
C GLY A 119 -23.98 21.70 -3.62
N ARG A 120 -23.38 22.13 -2.52
CA ARG A 120 -23.92 23.20 -1.65
C ARG A 120 -23.76 24.58 -2.30
N SER A 121 -22.54 24.93 -2.69
CA SER A 121 -22.20 26.28 -3.17
C SER A 121 -22.12 26.38 -4.69
N GLY A 122 -22.13 25.25 -5.40
CA GLY A 122 -21.88 25.19 -6.84
C GLY A 122 -20.42 25.45 -7.24
N ARG A 123 -19.55 25.83 -6.28
CA ARG A 123 -18.14 26.16 -6.51
C ARG A 123 -17.37 24.93 -6.96
N GLU A 124 -16.58 25.10 -8.00
CA GLU A 124 -15.68 24.07 -8.52
C GLU A 124 -14.23 24.42 -8.17
N VAL A 125 -13.53 23.44 -7.60
CA VAL A 125 -12.09 23.47 -7.33
C VAL A 125 -11.45 22.55 -8.36
N VAL A 126 -10.54 23.08 -9.16
CA VAL A 126 -9.85 22.35 -10.23
C VAL A 126 -8.41 22.17 -9.83
N ASP A 127 -7.88 20.96 -9.96
CA ASP A 127 -6.46 20.74 -9.78
C ASP A 127 -5.70 21.41 -10.91
N ARG A 128 -5.05 22.53 -10.57
CA ARG A 128 -4.11 23.21 -11.45
C ARG A 128 -2.75 23.08 -10.80
N PRO A 129 -1.78 22.46 -11.49
CA PRO A 129 -0.44 22.37 -10.94
C PRO A 129 0.06 23.78 -10.60
N PRO A 130 0.78 23.94 -9.48
CA PRO A 130 1.31 25.24 -9.10
C PRO A 130 2.16 25.81 -10.24
N THR A 131 2.04 27.11 -10.49
CA THR A 131 2.81 27.80 -11.52
C THR A 131 4.30 27.67 -11.23
N PHE A 132 5.05 27.08 -12.17
CA PHE A 132 6.52 27.04 -12.11
C PHE A 132 7.06 28.47 -11.97
N GLY A 133 7.78 28.74 -10.88
CA GLY A 133 8.33 30.07 -10.57
C GLY A 133 7.59 30.85 -9.48
N ALA A 134 6.43 30.38 -9.03
CA ALA A 134 5.92 30.81 -7.73
C ALA A 134 6.77 30.15 -6.64
N THR A 135 7.44 30.96 -5.81
CA THR A 135 8.09 30.44 -4.60
C THR A 135 6.99 29.76 -3.78
N PRO A 136 7.12 28.45 -3.45
CA PRO A 136 6.18 27.82 -2.55
C PRO A 136 6.09 28.70 -1.30
N PRO A 137 4.90 28.96 -0.76
CA PRO A 137 4.82 29.55 0.57
C PRO A 137 5.72 28.72 1.49
N PRO A 138 6.52 29.35 2.37
CA PRO A 138 7.33 28.60 3.30
C PRO A 138 6.43 27.58 4.01
N PRO A 139 6.88 26.33 4.20
CA PRO A 139 6.10 25.34 4.93
C PRO A 139 5.63 26.03 6.20
N THR A 140 4.32 26.11 6.42
CA THR A 140 3.83 26.58 7.71
C THR A 140 4.41 25.59 8.70
N PRO A 141 5.23 26.01 9.69
CA PRO A 141 5.80 25.06 10.63
C PRO A 141 4.64 24.36 11.34
N GLY A 142 4.35 23.13 10.90
CA GLY A 142 3.54 22.22 11.68
C GLY A 142 4.35 21.97 12.94
N GLN A 143 3.86 22.42 14.09
CA GLN A 143 4.42 22.02 15.37
C GLN A 143 4.07 20.53 15.52
N LEU A 144 4.78 19.67 14.78
CA LEU A 144 4.58 18.25 14.84
C LEU A 144 4.85 17.84 16.27
N THR A 145 3.80 17.36 16.92
CA THR A 145 3.88 16.93 18.31
C THR A 145 4.01 15.41 18.33
N PRO A 146 4.75 14.85 19.30
CA PRO A 146 4.68 13.42 19.55
C PRO A 146 3.23 13.04 19.85
N LEU A 147 2.70 12.10 19.06
CA LEU A 147 1.36 11.57 19.20
C LEU A 147 1.41 10.05 19.12
N GLN A 148 0.44 9.42 19.78
CA GLN A 148 0.20 7.99 19.72
C GLN A 148 -1.27 7.77 19.36
N SER A 149 -1.52 6.67 18.66
CA SER A 149 -2.85 6.20 18.31
C SER A 149 -2.92 4.69 18.56
N ASP A 150 -4.00 4.27 19.20
CA ASP A 150 -4.25 2.87 19.55
C ASP A 150 -5.71 2.55 19.23
N GLY A 151 -5.95 1.46 18.50
CA GLY A 151 -7.31 1.04 18.16
C GLY A 151 -7.34 -0.05 17.11
N THR A 152 -8.42 -0.08 16.33
CA THR A 152 -8.57 -0.97 15.18
C THR A 152 -8.59 -0.19 13.87
N ILE A 153 -8.11 -0.82 12.81
CA ILE A 153 -8.13 -0.26 11.46
C ILE A 153 -9.58 -0.20 10.98
N GLN A 154 -10.11 1.01 10.79
CA GLN A 154 -11.45 1.22 10.23
C GLN A 154 -11.40 1.23 8.70
N ARG A 155 -10.38 1.87 8.14
CA ARG A 155 -10.14 1.97 6.68
C ARG A 155 -8.66 1.99 6.39
N LEU A 156 -8.27 1.45 5.25
CA LEU A 156 -6.93 1.66 4.70
C LEU A 156 -6.87 3.02 4.01
N VAL A 157 -5.72 3.68 4.15
CA VAL A 157 -5.39 4.92 3.43
C VAL A 157 -4.50 4.54 2.27
N TYR A 158 -4.86 4.95 1.06
CA TYR A 158 -4.07 4.69 -0.14
C TYR A 158 -3.30 5.92 -0.58
N GLY A 159 -2.09 5.71 -1.10
CA GLY A 159 -1.28 6.73 -1.76
C GLY A 159 -1.70 6.96 -3.22
N PRO A 160 -1.06 7.92 -3.91
CA PRO A 160 -1.43 8.31 -5.27
C PRO A 160 -1.21 7.20 -6.31
N ALA A 161 -0.31 6.24 -6.05
CA ALA A 161 -0.08 5.08 -6.91
C ALA A 161 -0.89 3.85 -6.48
N GLY A 162 -1.83 4.00 -5.52
CA GLY A 162 -2.69 2.92 -5.05
C GLY A 162 -2.03 1.99 -4.04
N GLU A 163 -0.81 2.31 -3.63
CA GLU A 163 -0.12 1.65 -2.54
C GLU A 163 -0.84 1.93 -1.21
N VAL A 164 -0.76 0.99 -0.27
CA VAL A 164 -1.23 1.25 1.10
C VAL A 164 -0.26 2.24 1.74
N ASN A 165 -0.77 3.42 2.11
CA ASN A 165 -0.01 4.50 2.75
C ASN A 165 -0.31 4.61 4.26
N GLY A 166 -1.21 3.77 4.79
CA GLY A 166 -1.51 3.72 6.21
C GLY A 166 -2.96 3.34 6.48
N ALA A 167 -3.53 3.88 7.55
CA ALA A 167 -4.85 3.51 8.04
C ALA A 167 -5.56 4.63 8.78
N LEU A 168 -6.89 4.64 8.71
CA LEU A 168 -7.75 5.34 9.66
C LEU A 168 -8.03 4.41 10.83
N VAL A 169 -7.67 4.84 12.04
CA VAL A 169 -7.87 4.10 13.28
C VAL A 169 -9.23 4.46 13.91
N SER A 170 -9.78 3.56 14.72
CA SER A 170 -11.07 3.71 15.41
C SER A 170 -11.16 4.92 16.34
N ASP A 171 -10.03 5.41 16.85
CA ASP A 171 -9.93 6.66 17.61
C ASP A 171 -10.12 7.93 16.74
N GLY A 172 -10.22 7.75 15.42
CA GLY A 172 -10.39 8.81 14.43
C GLY A 172 -9.08 9.38 13.88
N THR A 173 -7.92 8.85 14.28
CA THR A 173 -6.60 9.26 13.83
C THR A 173 -6.25 8.63 12.48
N VAL A 174 -5.73 9.45 11.56
CA VAL A 174 -5.15 9.01 10.29
C VAL A 174 -3.67 8.72 10.52
N VAL A 175 -3.31 7.44 10.57
CA VAL A 175 -1.93 6.99 10.67
C VAL A 175 -1.37 6.86 9.27
N ARG A 176 -0.33 7.63 8.94
CA ARG A 176 0.43 7.53 7.70
C ARG A 176 1.72 6.79 7.95
N MET A 177 1.96 5.78 7.13
CA MET A 177 3.17 4.97 7.19
C MET A 177 4.08 5.38 6.03
N PRO A 178 5.34 5.73 6.33
CA PRO A 178 6.36 5.85 5.30
C PRO A 178 6.41 4.57 4.45
N PRO A 179 6.79 4.65 3.16
CA PRO A 179 6.75 3.50 2.26
C PRO A 179 7.47 2.26 2.79
N HIS A 180 8.60 2.44 3.48
CA HIS A 180 9.36 1.32 4.06
C HIS A 180 8.58 0.60 5.17
N LEU A 181 7.88 1.34 6.05
CA LEU A 181 7.03 0.73 7.09
C LEU A 181 5.80 0.08 6.45
N ALA A 182 5.14 0.76 5.50
CA ALA A 182 3.97 0.21 4.83
C ALA A 182 4.27 -1.14 4.17
N LEU A 183 5.44 -1.28 3.52
CA LEU A 183 5.89 -2.54 2.91
C LEU A 183 6.16 -3.64 3.95
N GLN A 184 6.70 -3.29 5.12
CA GLN A 184 6.96 -4.27 6.20
C GLN A 184 5.67 -4.82 6.81
N PHE A 185 4.62 -3.99 6.89
CA PHE A 185 3.36 -4.34 7.56
C PHE A 185 2.20 -4.62 6.59
N THR A 186 2.43 -4.67 5.27
CA THR A 186 1.36 -4.79 4.26
C THR A 186 0.42 -5.97 4.52
N ASP A 187 0.93 -7.13 4.92
CA ASP A 187 0.11 -8.33 5.16
C ASP A 187 -0.78 -8.23 6.42
N LEU A 188 -0.44 -7.33 7.34
CA LEU A 188 -1.10 -7.10 8.61
C LEU A 188 -2.11 -5.94 8.55
N LEU A 189 -1.97 -5.04 7.57
CA LEU A 189 -2.87 -3.91 7.36
C LEU A 189 -4.20 -4.38 6.75
N ARG A 190 -5.14 -4.73 7.62
CA ARG A 190 -6.49 -5.16 7.24
C ARG A 190 -7.53 -4.45 8.09
N VAL A 191 -8.66 -4.12 7.48
CA VAL A 191 -9.80 -3.55 8.21
C VAL A 191 -10.22 -4.52 9.32
N GLY A 192 -10.41 -3.99 10.53
CA GLY A 192 -10.71 -4.73 11.77
C GLY A 192 -9.47 -5.21 12.55
N ALA A 193 -8.27 -5.18 11.97
CA ALA A 193 -7.05 -5.55 12.69
C ALA A 193 -6.68 -4.49 13.74
N PRO A 194 -6.06 -4.88 14.87
CA PRO A 194 -5.54 -3.93 15.83
C PRO A 194 -4.35 -3.17 15.23
N LEU A 195 -4.27 -1.87 15.52
CA LEU A 195 -3.16 -1.01 15.14
C LEU A 195 -2.81 -0.10 16.32
N SER A 196 -1.55 -0.15 16.73
CA SER A 196 -0.90 0.83 17.60
C SER A 196 0.18 1.49 16.76
N ALA A 197 0.23 2.81 16.78
CA ALA A 197 1.24 3.57 16.06
C ALA A 197 1.64 4.79 16.88
N SER A 198 2.93 5.10 16.85
CA SER A 198 3.45 6.32 17.46
C SER A 198 4.33 7.08 16.47
N GLY A 199 4.40 8.39 16.66
CA GLY A 199 5.25 9.23 15.83
C GLY A 199 4.89 10.70 15.97
N PHE A 200 5.01 11.44 14.87
CA PHE A 200 4.88 12.89 14.88
C PHE A 200 3.69 13.32 14.04
N GLY A 201 2.93 14.28 14.56
CA GLY A 201 1.71 14.67 13.88
C GLY A 201 1.01 15.88 14.47
N VAL A 202 -0.23 16.06 14.04
CA VAL A 202 -1.05 17.21 14.39
C VAL A 202 -2.46 16.79 14.77
N ALA A 203 -3.04 17.55 15.69
CA ALA A 203 -4.45 17.49 16.03
C ALA A 203 -5.08 18.85 15.67
N THR A 204 -6.02 18.83 14.74
CA THR A 204 -6.74 20.02 14.25
C THR A 204 -8.26 19.80 14.40
N PRO A 205 -9.08 20.84 14.24
CA PRO A 205 -10.54 20.68 14.20
C PRO A 205 -11.03 19.76 13.06
N ASP A 206 -10.25 19.59 11.99
CA ASP A 206 -10.58 18.72 10.85
C ASP A 206 -10.24 17.24 11.11
N GLY A 207 -9.45 16.95 12.15
CA GLY A 207 -9.05 15.60 12.54
C GLY A 207 -7.63 15.52 13.11
N ARG A 208 -7.16 14.28 13.28
CA ARG A 208 -5.81 13.96 13.75
C ARG A 208 -5.08 13.18 12.68
N ALA A 209 -3.81 13.49 12.48
CA ALA A 209 -2.92 12.73 11.61
C ALA A 209 -1.56 12.55 12.28
N ILE A 210 -0.98 11.36 12.12
CA ILE A 210 0.35 11.00 12.65
C ILE A 210 1.14 10.36 11.51
N GLU A 211 2.39 10.75 11.34
CA GLU A 211 3.38 9.98 10.61
C GLU A 211 4.00 8.95 11.55
N ALA A 212 3.76 7.67 11.27
CA ALA A 212 4.23 6.57 12.08
C ALA A 212 5.75 6.42 11.98
N THR A 213 6.41 6.34 13.13
CA THR A 213 7.81 5.97 13.25
C THR A 213 7.99 4.63 13.96
N GLN A 214 6.94 4.13 14.64
CA GLN A 214 6.84 2.81 15.26
C GLN A 214 5.43 2.26 15.15
#